data_AF-A0A7G5C4N5-F1
#
_entry.id   AF-A0A7G5C4N5-F1
#
_cell.length_a   1.000
_cell.length_b   1.000
_cell.length_c   1.000
_cell.angle_alpha   90.00
_cell.angle_beta   90.00
_cell.angle_gamma   90.00
#
_symmetry.space_group_name_H-M   'P 1'
#
loop_
_entity.id
_entity.type
_entity.pdbx_description
1 polymer ?
#
loop_
_entity_poly.entity_id
_entity_poly.type
_entity_poly.pdbx_seq_one_letter_code
_entity_poly.pdbx_strand_id
1 'polypeptide(L)'
;MMFLITSVLYVIYFQVKKRIAKQNYESIVQLSNFSKMNKIDVTISALIGLFLGVFFICFMKLSFIIDGFPDFENYVAMFMNSESFIVTIIGLSIIGPLFEEVLFRGLLFNIMRKSLPFVAALLLQAVFYGYAQPNPSIQVMAFFLALVYGILYYRLKSIWSSLIGAAVMNTVIFVTREYGVQESIETIPDHILMFVSGFCLFFMISLLVSVWKGDTKAAVLKMTGNLLLWTFVYAAFYYPFIFIVWNQYIMGIDSISTWLGQNNVIGFVPYDILAFVIYFYVMKWVNKKNLIKASNFTRMSVKNGVLISILGIAMGVWVQCFFEIPYFRDNYPQFEQLTVYLTTTIVPVYLLFLIIHSIYKEIYFRALIFNVLRSAMPVWVSVLGTGIIYGGLFFNWDVPLTIYASLGALIFSLMFEWYKSIWAPIINEFFVFAAYYVLRKLNLSYGPGVVWALGISSVVVIGLMFYLWKNRETKRARNSANEKAGTMVA
;
A
#
# COMPACT_ATOMS: atom_id res chain seq x y z
N MET A 1 -1.73 3.89 39.82
CA MET A 1 -2.27 4.79 40.88
C MET A 1 -3.19 5.87 40.30
N MET A 2 -2.75 6.67 39.32
CA MET A 2 -3.58 7.72 38.70
C MET A 2 -4.91 7.21 38.11
N PHE A 3 -4.89 6.12 37.34
CA PHE A 3 -6.10 5.48 36.81
C PHE A 3 -7.11 5.12 37.91
N LEU A 4 -6.66 4.51 39.00
CA LEU A 4 -7.50 4.12 40.11
C LEU A 4 -8.19 5.34 40.78
N ILE A 5 -7.45 6.45 40.91
CA ILE A 5 -7.97 7.70 41.45
C ILE A 5 -9.05 8.28 40.53
N THR A 6 -8.80 8.37 39.22
CA THR A 6 -9.81 8.82 38.25
C THR A 6 -11.05 7.94 38.25
N SER A 7 -10.90 6.61 38.35
CA SER A 7 -12.02 5.67 38.38
C SER A 7 -12.88 5.84 39.64
N VAL A 8 -12.26 6.04 40.80
CA VAL A 8 -12.96 6.33 42.06
C VAL A 8 -13.71 7.66 41.97
N LEU A 9 -13.08 8.70 41.40
CA LEU A 9 -13.72 10.00 41.19
C LEU A 9 -14.93 9.90 40.24
N TYR A 10 -14.86 9.09 39.17
CA TYR A 10 -16.02 8.84 38.30
C TYR A 10 -17.16 8.15 39.03
N VAL A 11 -16.85 7.14 39.83
CA VAL A 11 -17.87 6.43 40.63
C VAL A 11 -18.54 7.40 41.59
N ILE A 12 -17.77 8.24 42.29
CA ILE A 12 -18.29 9.25 43.21
C ILE A 12 -19.19 10.27 42.47
N TYR A 13 -18.71 10.84 41.37
CA TYR A 13 -19.48 11.80 40.57
C TYR A 13 -20.83 11.22 40.10
N PHE A 14 -20.83 9.99 39.58
CA PHE A 14 -22.06 9.35 39.11
C PHE A 14 -22.99 8.94 40.25
N GLN A 15 -22.46 8.54 41.40
CA GLN A 15 -23.30 8.30 42.60
C GLN A 15 -23.97 9.59 43.09
N VAL A 16 -23.25 10.71 43.11
CA VAL A 16 -23.80 12.04 43.45
C VAL A 16 -24.86 12.46 42.43
N LYS A 17 -24.55 12.36 41.14
CA LYS A 17 -25.49 12.69 40.05
C LYS A 17 -26.75 11.83 40.08
N LYS A 18 -26.62 10.53 40.41
CA LYS A 18 -27.76 9.62 40.60
C LYS A 18 -28.69 10.09 41.72
N ARG A 19 -28.12 10.59 42.83
CA ARG A 19 -28.91 11.12 43.95
C ARG A 19 -29.64 12.41 43.60
N ILE A 20 -29.05 13.27 42.76
CA ILE A 20 -29.61 14.58 42.38
C ILE A 20 -30.63 14.46 41.24
N ALA A 21 -30.31 13.76 40.16
CA ALA A 21 -31.09 13.79 38.92
C ALA A 21 -32.30 12.85 38.88
N LYS A 22 -32.44 11.94 39.88
CA LYS A 22 -33.51 10.94 40.10
C LYS A 22 -34.17 10.36 38.82
N GLN A 23 -35.09 11.07 38.16
CA GLN A 23 -35.84 10.58 37.00
C GLN A 23 -35.11 10.71 35.64
N ASN A 24 -34.13 11.61 35.48
CA ASN A 24 -33.38 11.83 34.22
C ASN A 24 -31.94 11.30 34.28
N TYR A 25 -31.68 10.30 35.12
CA TYR A 25 -30.34 9.74 35.29
C TYR A 25 -29.99 8.73 34.19
N GLU A 26 -29.02 9.09 33.33
CA GLU A 26 -28.35 8.15 32.43
C GLU A 26 -27.10 7.59 33.12
N SER A 27 -27.00 6.26 33.21
CA SER A 27 -25.81 5.58 33.75
C SER A 27 -24.61 5.68 32.79
N ILE A 28 -23.38 5.49 33.31
CA ILE A 28 -22.16 5.40 32.48
C ILE A 28 -22.33 4.38 31.37
N VAL A 29 -22.89 3.21 31.66
CA VAL A 29 -23.03 2.12 30.67
C VAL A 29 -23.98 2.53 29.55
N GLN A 30 -25.07 3.22 29.89
CA GLN A 30 -26.05 3.72 28.92
C GLN A 30 -25.45 4.85 28.06
N LEU A 31 -24.70 5.77 28.68
CA LEU A 31 -23.98 6.83 27.98
C LEU A 31 -22.91 6.28 27.04
N SER A 32 -22.10 5.34 27.51
CA SER A 32 -21.02 4.74 26.74
C SER A 32 -21.50 3.87 25.58
N ASN A 33 -22.75 3.37 25.62
CA ASN A 33 -23.34 2.57 24.55
C ASN A 33 -22.48 1.36 24.15
N PHE A 34 -22.42 0.36 25.04
CA PHE A 34 -21.76 -0.93 24.82
C PHE A 34 -22.59 -1.87 23.92
N SER A 35 -22.96 -1.41 22.73
CA SER A 35 -23.77 -2.19 21.79
C SER A 35 -22.93 -3.24 21.04
N LYS A 36 -23.54 -4.38 20.72
CA LYS A 36 -22.86 -5.44 19.97
C LYS A 36 -22.55 -4.99 18.55
N MET A 37 -21.31 -5.19 18.12
CA MET A 37 -20.86 -4.90 16.75
C MET A 37 -20.99 -6.13 15.85
N ASN A 38 -21.25 -5.91 14.55
CA ASN A 38 -21.15 -6.98 13.56
C ASN A 38 -19.68 -7.32 13.26
N LYS A 39 -19.44 -8.45 12.60
CA LYS A 39 -18.08 -8.92 12.30
C LYS A 39 -17.27 -7.93 11.45
N ILE A 40 -17.90 -7.29 10.46
CA ILE A 40 -17.24 -6.34 9.55
C ILE A 40 -16.72 -5.13 10.34
N ASP A 41 -17.55 -4.57 11.22
CA ASP A 41 -17.20 -3.39 12.01
C ASP A 41 -16.09 -3.69 13.03
N VAL A 42 -16.11 -4.90 13.62
CA VAL A 42 -15.02 -5.39 14.47
C VAL A 42 -13.72 -5.49 13.68
N THR A 43 -13.75 -6.13 12.51
CA THR A 43 -12.55 -6.29 11.67
C THR A 43 -12.01 -4.95 11.19
N ILE A 44 -12.87 -4.01 10.78
CA ILE A 44 -12.43 -2.67 10.36
C ILE A 44 -11.79 -1.92 11.52
N SER A 45 -12.38 -1.98 12.72
CA SER A 45 -11.83 -1.32 13.90
C SER A 45 -10.45 -1.89 14.27
N ALA A 46 -10.29 -3.22 14.21
CA ALA A 46 -9.02 -3.88 14.44
C ALA A 46 -7.97 -3.52 13.37
N LEU A 47 -8.34 -3.49 12.09
CA LEU A 47 -7.43 -3.09 11.01
C LEU A 47 -7.01 -1.63 11.11
N ILE A 48 -7.91 -0.73 11.49
CA ILE A 48 -7.56 0.67 11.75
C ILE A 48 -6.54 0.75 12.89
N GLY A 49 -6.76 0.02 13.99
CA GLY A 49 -5.80 -0.08 15.09
C GLY A 49 -4.43 -0.62 14.64
N LEU A 50 -4.42 -1.65 13.80
CA LEU A 50 -3.20 -2.23 13.24
C LEU A 50 -2.43 -1.20 12.38
N PHE A 51 -3.11 -0.55 11.43
CA PHE A 51 -2.48 0.46 10.57
C PHE A 51 -2.02 1.68 11.37
N LEU A 52 -2.78 2.10 12.39
CA LEU A 52 -2.36 3.15 13.32
C LEU A 52 -1.09 2.76 14.07
N GLY A 53 -1.01 1.52 14.58
CA GLY A 53 0.17 1.05 15.32
C GLY A 53 1.42 1.02 14.46
N VAL A 54 1.32 0.46 13.25
CA VAL A 54 2.43 0.42 12.29
C VAL A 54 2.81 1.82 11.81
N PHE A 55 1.81 2.65 11.46
CA PHE A 55 2.03 4.06 11.11
C PHE A 55 2.81 4.78 12.21
N PHE A 56 2.38 4.62 13.46
CA PHE A 56 2.97 5.29 14.59
C PHE A 56 4.42 4.87 14.82
N ILE A 57 4.71 3.56 14.81
CA ILE A 57 6.09 3.07 14.96
C ILE A 57 6.99 3.62 13.84
N CYS A 58 6.59 3.47 12.58
CA CYS A 58 7.41 3.91 11.45
C CYS A 58 7.56 5.43 11.40
N PHE A 59 6.49 6.19 11.67
CA PHE A 59 6.51 7.65 11.66
C PHE A 59 7.37 8.22 12.79
N MET A 60 7.29 7.65 13.99
CA MET A 60 8.07 8.13 15.13
C MET A 60 9.56 7.78 15.03
N LYS A 61 9.93 6.79 14.21
CA LYS A 61 11.33 6.43 13.95
C LYS A 61 11.99 7.23 12.82
N LEU A 62 11.29 8.17 12.20
CA LEU A 62 11.88 9.06 11.21
C LEU A 62 12.90 9.99 11.87
N SER A 63 14.09 10.11 11.28
CA SER A 63 15.21 10.87 11.87
C SER A 63 14.80 12.29 12.25
N PHE A 64 14.11 13.01 11.36
CA PHE A 64 13.64 14.37 11.62
C PHE A 64 12.53 14.47 12.69
N ILE A 65 11.78 13.39 12.93
CA ILE A 65 10.77 13.33 14.00
C ILE A 65 11.45 13.09 15.34
N ILE A 66 12.43 12.19 15.39
CA ILE A 66 13.24 11.93 16.59
C ILE A 66 13.92 13.23 17.04
N ASP A 67 14.57 13.93 16.11
CA ASP A 67 15.27 15.20 16.39
C ASP A 67 14.30 16.31 16.85
N GLY A 68 13.09 16.35 16.28
CA GLY A 68 12.08 17.36 16.61
C GLY A 68 11.30 17.07 17.90
N PHE A 69 11.20 15.80 18.33
CA PHE A 69 10.36 15.36 19.45
C PHE A 69 11.04 14.29 20.34
N PRO A 70 12.20 14.58 20.95
CA PRO A 70 13.01 13.59 21.68
C PRO A 70 12.30 12.98 22.91
N ASP A 71 11.36 13.71 23.52
CA ASP A 71 10.60 13.25 24.70
C ASP A 71 9.70 12.03 24.44
N PHE A 72 9.52 11.66 23.17
CA PHE A 72 8.64 10.57 22.79
C PHE A 72 9.24 9.18 23.07
N GLU A 73 10.51 8.95 22.71
CA GLU A 73 11.25 7.72 23.01
C GLU A 73 11.21 7.41 24.52
N ASN A 74 11.45 8.45 25.32
CA ASN A 74 11.44 8.37 26.78
C ASN A 74 10.06 7.92 27.31
N TYR A 75 8.96 8.40 26.71
CA TYR A 75 7.62 7.99 27.13
C TYR A 75 7.36 6.51 26.89
N VAL A 76 7.70 5.97 25.70
CA VAL A 76 7.50 4.54 25.42
C VAL A 76 8.39 3.70 26.34
N ALA A 77 9.64 4.12 26.56
CA ALA A 77 10.56 3.44 27.47
C ALA A 77 10.06 3.41 28.92
N MET A 78 9.41 4.47 29.40
CA MET A 78 8.86 4.52 30.77
C MET A 78 7.87 3.38 31.07
N PHE A 79 7.09 2.95 30.08
CA PHE A 79 6.12 1.86 30.26
C PHE A 79 6.73 0.46 30.17
N MET A 80 7.92 0.33 29.56
CA MET A 80 8.61 -0.94 29.41
C MET A 80 9.49 -1.30 30.62
N ASN A 81 9.65 -0.39 31.58
CA ASN A 81 10.40 -0.61 32.82
C ASN A 81 9.67 -1.50 33.86
N SER A 82 8.58 -2.16 33.49
CA SER A 82 7.81 -3.03 34.38
C SER A 82 8.45 -4.42 34.50
N GLU A 83 8.43 -5.02 35.69
CA GLU A 83 8.90 -6.40 35.90
C GLU A 83 8.03 -7.47 35.20
N SER A 84 6.79 -7.14 34.82
CA SER A 84 5.88 -8.07 34.15
C SER A 84 5.26 -7.47 32.89
N PHE A 85 5.73 -7.95 31.74
CA PHE A 85 5.20 -7.58 30.43
C PHE A 85 3.70 -7.88 30.28
N ILE A 86 3.20 -8.98 30.87
CA ILE A 86 1.78 -9.36 30.82
C ILE A 86 0.92 -8.29 31.52
N VAL A 87 1.35 -7.82 32.69
CA VAL A 87 0.63 -6.76 33.42
C VAL A 87 0.64 -5.46 32.62
N THR A 88 1.75 -5.15 31.96
CA THR A 88 1.90 -3.96 31.11
C THR A 88 0.99 -4.02 29.89
N ILE A 89 0.92 -5.14 29.18
CA ILE A 89 -0.01 -5.30 28.05
C ILE A 89 -1.46 -5.17 28.52
N ILE A 90 -1.87 -5.85 29.59
CA ILE A 90 -3.26 -5.78 30.06
C ILE A 90 -3.59 -4.36 30.50
N GLY A 91 -2.68 -3.71 31.23
CA GLY A 91 -2.82 -2.35 31.72
C GLY A 91 -2.94 -1.34 30.57
N LEU A 92 -2.03 -1.38 29.59
CA LEU A 92 -1.91 -0.35 28.57
C LEU A 92 -2.73 -0.62 27.31
N SER A 93 -3.04 -1.89 27.01
CA SER A 93 -3.79 -2.25 25.80
C SER A 93 -5.27 -2.46 26.08
N ILE A 94 -5.67 -2.75 27.33
CA ILE A 94 -7.09 -3.03 27.63
C ILE A 94 -7.62 -2.04 28.67
N ILE A 95 -7.02 -2.01 29.86
CA ILE A 95 -7.58 -1.27 31.00
C ILE A 95 -7.50 0.24 30.77
N GLY A 96 -6.33 0.77 30.42
CA GLY A 96 -6.10 2.19 30.15
C GLY A 96 -7.01 2.71 29.03
N PRO A 97 -6.97 2.10 27.83
CA PRO A 97 -7.87 2.48 26.74
C PRO A 97 -9.35 2.38 27.11
N LEU A 98 -9.78 1.37 27.89
CA LEU A 98 -11.17 1.29 28.35
C LEU A 98 -11.58 2.51 29.16
N PHE A 99 -10.75 2.96 30.10
CA PHE A 99 -11.03 4.15 30.91
C PHE A 99 -11.07 5.41 30.06
N GLU A 100 -10.08 5.59 29.19
CA GLU A 100 -10.02 6.73 28.29
C GLU A 100 -11.24 6.78 27.35
N GLU A 101 -11.61 5.67 26.73
CA GLU A 101 -12.76 5.61 25.84
C GLU A 101 -14.07 5.91 26.57
N VAL A 102 -14.26 5.39 27.79
CA VAL A 102 -15.46 5.66 28.61
C VAL A 102 -15.54 7.14 28.98
N LEU A 103 -14.42 7.75 29.38
CA LEU A 103 -14.36 9.17 29.69
C LEU A 103 -14.65 10.02 28.45
N PHE A 104 -13.87 9.83 27.40
CA PHE A 104 -13.86 10.79 26.30
C PHE A 104 -15.01 10.56 25.32
N ARG A 105 -15.36 9.30 25.00
CA ARG A 105 -16.42 8.99 24.02
C ARG A 105 -17.74 8.79 24.74
N GLY A 106 -17.73 8.00 25.81
CA GLY A 106 -18.94 7.71 26.57
C GLY A 106 -19.52 8.92 27.30
N LEU A 107 -18.68 9.69 27.99
CA LEU A 107 -19.12 10.85 28.77
C LEU A 107 -18.98 12.17 28.02
N LEU A 108 -17.75 12.60 27.75
CA LEU A 108 -17.45 13.96 27.29
C LEU A 108 -18.09 14.25 25.92
N PHE A 109 -17.85 13.38 24.94
CA PHE A 109 -18.40 13.53 23.60
C PHE A 109 -19.93 13.52 23.59
N ASN A 110 -20.57 12.57 24.30
CA ASN A 110 -22.03 12.49 24.33
C ASN A 110 -22.69 13.68 25.04
N ILE A 111 -22.08 14.20 26.12
CA ILE A 111 -22.55 15.43 26.76
C ILE A 111 -22.44 16.60 25.77
N MET A 112 -21.30 16.77 25.10
CA MET A 112 -21.11 17.82 24.10
C MET A 112 -22.12 17.70 22.96
N ARG A 113 -22.41 16.49 22.49
CA ARG A 113 -23.38 16.23 21.43
C ARG A 113 -24.83 16.59 21.76
N LYS A 114 -25.17 16.80 23.05
CA LYS A 114 -26.48 17.33 23.45
C LYS A 114 -26.66 18.80 23.07
N SER A 115 -25.56 19.56 22.94
CA SER A 115 -25.61 21.02 22.74
C SER A 115 -24.80 21.53 21.55
N LEU A 116 -23.87 20.73 21.02
CA LEU A 116 -22.95 21.11 19.95
C LEU A 116 -23.11 20.21 18.72
N PRO A 117 -22.93 20.73 17.49
CA PRO A 117 -22.92 19.91 16.27
C PRO A 117 -21.76 18.91 16.27
N PHE A 118 -21.85 17.87 15.44
CA PHE A 118 -20.89 16.76 15.42
C PHE A 118 -19.43 17.22 15.31
N VAL A 119 -19.13 18.10 14.33
CA VAL A 119 -17.76 18.57 14.08
C VAL A 119 -17.20 19.32 15.29
N ALA A 120 -17.98 20.20 15.91
CA ALA A 120 -17.55 20.95 17.10
C ALA A 120 -17.32 20.01 18.30
N ALA A 121 -18.22 19.07 18.55
CA ALA A 121 -18.09 18.09 19.63
C ALA A 121 -16.86 17.17 19.42
N LEU A 122 -16.61 16.74 18.18
CA LEU A 122 -15.45 15.91 17.82
C LEU A 122 -14.13 16.66 18.06
N LEU A 123 -14.03 17.90 17.55
CA LEU A 123 -12.81 18.70 17.69
C LEU A 123 -12.52 19.05 19.16
N LEU A 124 -13.53 19.51 19.90
CA LEU A 124 -13.35 19.86 21.32
C LEU A 124 -12.96 18.65 22.16
N GLN A 125 -13.64 17.51 21.98
CA GLN A 125 -13.25 16.28 22.67
C GLN A 125 -11.82 15.85 22.33
N ALA A 126 -11.40 15.99 21.07
CA ALA A 126 -10.03 15.67 20.65
C ALA A 126 -8.99 16.59 21.28
N VAL A 127 -9.29 17.89 21.42
CA VAL A 127 -8.42 18.85 22.14
C VAL A 127 -8.27 18.44 23.61
N PHE A 128 -9.37 18.12 24.30
CA PHE A 128 -9.30 17.66 25.69
C PHE A 128 -8.54 16.34 25.83
N TYR A 129 -8.70 15.42 24.88
CA TYR A 129 -7.97 14.14 24.86
C TYR A 129 -6.47 14.36 24.66
N GLY A 130 -6.10 15.24 23.72
CA GLY A 130 -4.73 15.66 23.49
C GLY A 130 -4.13 16.28 24.75
N TYR A 131 -4.75 17.33 25.30
CA TYR A 131 -4.26 18.06 26.47
C TYR A 131 -4.06 17.19 27.72
N ALA A 132 -4.82 16.10 27.86
CA ALA A 132 -4.66 15.17 28.98
C ALA A 132 -3.36 14.34 28.93
N GLN A 133 -2.58 14.44 27.85
CA GLN A 133 -1.33 13.69 27.67
C GLN A 133 -0.12 14.40 28.30
N PRO A 134 0.88 13.65 28.76
CA PRO A 134 1.92 14.17 29.65
C PRO A 134 2.97 15.07 28.99
N ASN A 135 3.17 14.99 27.67
CA ASN A 135 4.13 15.83 26.97
C ASN A 135 3.56 16.40 25.66
N PRO A 136 4.02 17.58 25.20
CA PRO A 136 3.48 18.25 24.00
C PRO A 136 3.53 17.38 22.73
N SER A 137 4.59 16.59 22.57
CA SER A 137 4.78 15.69 21.42
C SER A 137 3.65 14.67 21.30
N ILE A 138 3.27 14.05 22.41
CA ILE A 138 2.19 13.05 22.48
C ILE A 138 0.83 13.74 22.40
N GLN A 139 0.68 14.95 22.94
CA GLN A 139 -0.57 15.71 22.87
C GLN A 139 -1.03 15.90 21.41
N VAL A 140 -0.11 16.23 20.49
CA VAL A 140 -0.41 16.39 19.06
C VAL A 140 -0.88 15.07 18.45
N MET A 141 -0.17 13.98 18.71
CA MET A 141 -0.55 12.66 18.18
C MET A 141 -1.89 12.17 18.74
N ALA A 142 -2.09 12.36 20.04
CA ALA A 142 -3.31 12.00 20.73
C ALA A 142 -4.52 12.81 20.23
N PHE A 143 -4.34 14.07 19.83
CA PHE A 143 -5.38 14.85 19.18
C PHE A 143 -5.87 14.15 17.89
N PHE A 144 -4.97 13.78 16.98
CA PHE A 144 -5.34 13.10 15.73
C PHE A 144 -5.95 11.72 15.99
N LEU A 145 -5.38 10.98 16.95
CA LEU A 145 -5.92 9.69 17.37
C LEU A 145 -7.36 9.82 17.89
N ALA A 146 -7.62 10.90 18.62
CA ALA A 146 -8.94 11.15 19.17
C ALA A 146 -10.00 11.41 18.09
N LEU A 147 -9.63 12.08 16.99
CA LEU A 147 -10.50 12.25 15.83
C LEU A 147 -10.87 10.89 15.22
N VAL A 148 -9.90 10.00 15.04
CA VAL A 148 -10.13 8.66 14.48
C VAL A 148 -11.12 7.86 15.33
N TYR A 149 -10.87 7.77 16.63
CA TYR A 149 -11.74 7.05 17.56
C TYR A 149 -13.12 7.70 17.70
N GLY A 150 -13.21 9.03 17.68
CA GLY A 150 -14.49 9.74 17.70
C GLY A 150 -15.33 9.47 16.46
N ILE A 151 -14.73 9.38 15.27
CA ILE A 151 -15.41 9.00 14.03
C ILE A 151 -15.92 7.56 14.10
N LEU A 152 -15.09 6.62 14.56
CA LEU A 152 -15.48 5.21 14.75
C LEU A 152 -16.66 5.09 15.70
N TYR A 153 -16.57 5.71 16.88
CA TYR A 153 -17.62 5.70 17.88
C TYR A 153 -18.93 6.27 17.33
N TYR A 154 -18.87 7.44 16.69
CA TYR A 154 -20.07 8.12 16.18
C TYR A 154 -20.78 7.33 15.08
N ARG A 155 -20.03 6.73 14.15
CA ARG A 155 -20.60 6.00 13.00
C ARG A 155 -21.01 4.57 13.36
N LEU A 156 -20.24 3.89 14.20
CA LEU A 156 -20.49 2.50 14.58
C LEU A 156 -21.39 2.38 15.82
N LYS A 157 -21.66 3.49 16.50
CA LYS A 157 -22.57 3.59 17.66
C LYS A 157 -22.27 2.55 18.73
N SER A 158 -20.99 2.28 18.95
CA SER A 158 -20.51 1.33 19.94
C SER A 158 -19.13 1.75 20.43
N ILE A 159 -18.95 1.82 21.75
CA ILE A 159 -17.62 2.09 22.34
C ILE A 159 -16.62 0.98 22.08
N TRP A 160 -17.09 -0.24 21.78
CA TRP A 160 -16.22 -1.33 21.36
C TRP A 160 -15.41 -0.99 20.11
N SER A 161 -15.92 -0.11 19.23
CA SER A 161 -15.22 0.24 17.99
C SER A 161 -13.91 0.97 18.24
N SER A 162 -13.93 2.02 19.06
CA SER A 162 -12.73 2.77 19.41
C SER A 162 -11.84 1.99 20.39
N LEU A 163 -12.43 1.24 21.32
CA LEU A 163 -11.68 0.40 22.25
C LEU A 163 -10.89 -0.71 21.54
N ILE A 164 -11.47 -1.41 20.57
CA ILE A 164 -10.76 -2.44 19.79
C ILE A 164 -9.63 -1.80 18.99
N GLY A 165 -9.88 -0.64 18.36
CA GLY A 165 -8.85 0.08 17.62
C GLY A 165 -7.66 0.47 18.51
N ALA A 166 -7.96 1.04 19.69
CA ALA A 166 -6.94 1.41 20.67
C ALA A 166 -6.18 0.22 21.23
N ALA A 167 -6.89 -0.86 21.57
CA ALA A 167 -6.27 -2.07 22.08
C ALA A 167 -5.31 -2.70 21.08
N VAL A 168 -5.71 -2.81 19.81
CA VAL A 168 -4.86 -3.37 18.76
C VAL A 168 -3.66 -2.46 18.51
N MET A 169 -3.86 -1.14 18.42
CA MET A 169 -2.76 -0.18 18.23
C MET A 169 -1.71 -0.31 19.35
N ASN A 170 -2.13 -0.26 20.61
CA ASN A 170 -1.23 -0.36 21.75
C ASN A 170 -0.54 -1.72 21.80
N THR A 171 -1.27 -2.81 21.52
CA THR A 171 -0.68 -4.15 21.44
C THR A 171 0.44 -4.18 20.40
N VAL A 172 0.22 -3.63 19.20
CA VAL A 172 1.25 -3.56 18.14
C VAL A 172 2.49 -2.79 18.62
N ILE A 173 2.29 -1.63 19.24
CA ILE A 173 3.39 -0.79 19.75
C ILE A 173 4.20 -1.53 20.83
N PHE A 174 3.56 -2.05 21.86
CA PHE A 174 4.29 -2.66 22.98
C PHE A 174 4.88 -4.03 22.65
N VAL A 175 4.19 -4.86 21.85
CA VAL A 175 4.73 -6.15 21.40
C VAL A 175 5.93 -5.96 20.49
N THR A 176 5.88 -5.03 19.54
CA THR A 176 7.04 -4.78 18.65
C THR A 176 8.25 -4.25 19.41
N ARG A 177 8.04 -3.46 20.47
CA ARG A 177 9.13 -3.01 21.36
C ARG A 177 9.74 -4.17 22.15
N GLU A 178 8.90 -5.01 22.77
CA GLU A 178 9.38 -6.15 23.57
C GLU A 178 10.23 -7.14 22.76
N TYR A 179 9.86 -7.40 21.51
CA TYR A 179 10.54 -8.37 20.65
C TYR A 179 11.69 -7.79 19.82
N GLY A 180 12.16 -6.58 20.10
CA GLY A 180 13.33 -6.02 19.38
C GLY A 180 13.04 -5.52 17.96
N VAL A 181 11.76 -5.44 17.56
CA VAL A 181 11.36 -5.09 16.18
C VAL A 181 11.58 -3.60 15.92
N GLN A 182 11.38 -2.76 16.94
CA GLN A 182 11.55 -1.31 16.78
C GLN A 182 13.00 -0.90 16.59
N GLU A 183 13.94 -1.60 17.22
CA GLU A 183 15.39 -1.47 17.05
C GLU A 183 15.80 -1.89 15.63
N SER A 184 15.16 -2.94 15.10
CA SER A 184 15.36 -3.34 13.70
C SER A 184 14.86 -2.25 12.73
N ILE A 185 13.75 -1.58 13.06
CA ILE A 185 13.17 -0.49 12.27
C ILE A 185 14.07 0.75 12.24
N GLU A 186 14.85 1.03 13.30
CA GLU A 186 15.80 2.15 13.33
C GLU A 186 16.90 2.03 12.25
N THR A 187 17.22 0.81 11.83
CA THR A 187 18.23 0.59 10.78
C THR A 187 17.67 0.82 9.36
N ILE A 188 16.36 0.99 9.23
CA ILE A 188 15.69 1.18 7.95
C ILE A 188 15.81 2.64 7.51
N PRO A 189 16.21 2.92 6.25
CA PRO A 189 16.28 4.29 5.74
C PRO A 189 14.95 5.06 5.85
N ASP A 190 15.04 6.36 6.19
CA ASP A 190 13.89 7.28 6.35
C ASP A 190 12.89 7.24 5.18
N HIS A 191 13.37 7.12 3.93
CA HIS A 191 12.48 7.10 2.76
C HIS A 191 11.55 5.87 2.73
N ILE A 192 12.01 4.73 3.24
CA ILE A 192 11.21 3.51 3.35
C ILE A 192 10.20 3.69 4.49
N LEU A 193 10.63 4.23 5.63
CA LEU A 193 9.74 4.53 6.77
C LEU A 193 8.63 5.51 6.38
N MET A 194 8.96 6.59 5.66
CA MET A 194 7.99 7.55 5.14
C MET A 194 6.97 6.87 4.23
N PHE A 195 7.43 5.96 3.36
CA PHE A 195 6.53 5.21 2.49
C PHE A 195 5.59 4.30 3.30
N VAL A 196 6.11 3.50 4.23
CA VAL A 196 5.30 2.58 5.05
C VAL A 196 4.27 3.37 5.87
N SER A 197 4.67 4.50 6.43
CA SER A 197 3.75 5.42 7.12
C SER A 197 2.69 5.97 6.17
N GLY A 198 3.07 6.47 4.99
CA GLY A 198 2.12 6.95 3.99
C GLY A 198 1.13 5.87 3.53
N PHE A 199 1.59 4.64 3.36
CA PHE A 199 0.78 3.49 3.00
C PHE A 199 -0.22 3.13 4.11
N CYS A 200 0.22 3.04 5.36
CA CYS A 200 -0.66 2.80 6.51
C CYS A 200 -1.71 3.90 6.66
N LEU A 201 -1.31 5.17 6.50
CA LEU A 201 -2.20 6.33 6.52
C LEU A 201 -3.26 6.24 5.42
N PHE A 202 -2.88 5.88 4.19
CA PHE A 202 -3.82 5.69 3.09
C PHE A 202 -4.88 4.62 3.39
N PHE A 203 -4.48 3.46 3.93
CA PHE A 203 -5.41 2.39 4.27
C PHE A 203 -6.30 2.76 5.46
N MET A 204 -5.75 3.41 6.47
CA MET A 204 -6.52 3.93 7.60
C MET A 204 -7.61 4.90 7.12
N ILE A 205 -7.25 5.91 6.32
CA ILE A 205 -8.20 6.89 5.78
C ILE A 205 -9.25 6.19 4.91
N SER A 206 -8.85 5.24 4.07
CA SER A 206 -9.75 4.46 3.22
C SER A 206 -10.78 3.68 4.05
N LEU A 207 -10.35 3.04 5.12
CA LEU A 207 -11.23 2.32 6.04
C LEU A 207 -12.17 3.29 6.79
N LEU A 208 -11.67 4.44 7.25
CA LEU A 208 -12.50 5.46 7.90
C LEU A 208 -13.56 6.04 6.96
N VAL A 209 -13.21 6.34 5.71
CA VAL A 209 -14.16 6.78 4.68
C VAL A 209 -15.22 5.71 4.44
N SER A 210 -14.84 4.43 4.43
CA SER A 210 -15.80 3.32 4.29
C SER A 210 -16.76 3.23 5.47
N VAL A 211 -16.29 3.48 6.69
CA VAL A 211 -17.12 3.55 7.91
C VAL A 211 -18.06 4.75 7.85
N TRP A 212 -17.56 5.88 7.36
CA TRP A 212 -18.36 7.09 7.18
C TRP A 212 -19.50 6.86 6.18
N LYS A 213 -19.21 6.32 4.99
CA LYS A 213 -20.24 6.07 3.96
C LYS A 213 -21.18 4.92 4.31
N GLY A 214 -20.69 3.88 4.97
CA GLY A 214 -21.48 2.76 5.49
C GLY A 214 -21.72 1.62 4.50
N ASP A 215 -22.00 1.94 3.23
CA ASP A 215 -22.30 1.01 2.14
C ASP A 215 -21.06 0.31 1.54
N THR A 216 -19.88 0.93 1.66
CA THR A 216 -18.63 0.49 1.02
C THR A 216 -17.72 -0.35 1.91
N LYS A 217 -18.08 -0.55 3.19
CA LYS A 217 -17.27 -1.26 4.20
C LYS A 217 -16.74 -2.62 3.72
N ALA A 218 -17.64 -3.47 3.21
CA ALA A 218 -17.28 -4.83 2.79
C ALA A 218 -16.34 -4.82 1.56
N ALA A 219 -16.55 -3.88 0.63
CA ALA A 219 -15.73 -3.75 -0.57
C ALA A 219 -14.31 -3.30 -0.23
N VAL A 220 -14.17 -2.24 0.60
CA VAL A 220 -12.87 -1.75 1.06
C VAL A 220 -12.16 -2.80 1.91
N LEU A 221 -12.85 -3.48 2.81
CA LEU A 221 -12.27 -4.55 3.62
C LEU A 221 -11.72 -5.69 2.75
N LYS A 222 -12.49 -6.15 1.76
CA LYS A 222 -12.07 -7.18 0.82
C LYS A 222 -10.90 -6.73 -0.06
N MET A 223 -10.88 -5.47 -0.48
CA MET A 223 -9.77 -4.87 -1.21
C MET A 223 -8.50 -4.91 -0.36
N THR A 224 -8.55 -4.35 0.86
CA THR A 224 -7.41 -4.31 1.79
C THR A 224 -6.89 -5.70 2.10
N GLY A 225 -7.76 -6.65 2.43
CA GLY A 225 -7.36 -8.03 2.71
C GLY A 225 -6.67 -8.72 1.54
N ASN A 226 -7.15 -8.50 0.31
CA ASN A 226 -6.50 -9.07 -0.88
C ASN A 226 -5.16 -8.39 -1.19
N LEU A 227 -5.02 -7.08 -0.99
CA LEU A 227 -3.73 -6.40 -1.20
C LEU A 227 -2.67 -6.89 -0.20
N LEU A 228 -3.06 -7.03 1.07
CA LEU A 228 -2.18 -7.62 2.10
C LEU A 228 -1.80 -9.06 1.74
N LEU A 229 -2.77 -9.87 1.31
CA LEU A 229 -2.51 -11.24 0.86
C LEU A 229 -1.50 -11.29 -0.29
N TRP A 230 -1.70 -10.52 -1.36
CA TRP A 230 -0.82 -10.58 -2.53
C TRP A 230 0.57 -10.05 -2.24
N THR A 231 0.67 -8.98 -1.46
CA THR A 231 1.95 -8.44 -1.01
C THR A 231 2.69 -9.45 -0.13
N PHE A 232 1.98 -10.13 0.78
CA PHE A 232 2.55 -11.18 1.62
C PHE A 232 3.03 -12.37 0.78
N VAL A 233 2.21 -12.88 -0.13
CA VAL A 233 2.59 -14.02 -0.99
C VAL A 233 3.78 -13.67 -1.88
N TYR A 234 3.85 -12.43 -2.40
CA TYR A 234 5.03 -11.94 -3.11
C TYR A 234 6.27 -11.98 -2.22
N ALA A 235 6.24 -11.32 -1.06
CA ALA A 235 7.41 -11.22 -0.18
C ALA A 235 7.85 -12.60 0.37
N ALA A 236 6.89 -13.42 0.79
CA ALA A 236 7.12 -14.75 1.35
C ALA A 236 7.72 -15.73 0.32
N PHE A 237 7.55 -15.47 -0.98
CA PHE A 237 8.16 -16.28 -2.02
C PHE A 237 9.45 -15.64 -2.59
N TYR A 238 9.42 -14.34 -2.87
CA TYR A 238 10.52 -13.58 -3.45
C TYR A 238 11.79 -13.65 -2.61
N TYR A 239 11.72 -13.29 -1.32
CA TYR A 239 12.92 -13.19 -0.50
C TYR A 239 13.60 -14.56 -0.29
N PRO A 240 12.90 -15.64 0.08
CA PRO A 240 13.52 -16.95 0.18
C PRO A 240 14.07 -17.43 -1.17
N PHE A 241 13.36 -17.20 -2.28
CA PHE A 241 13.84 -17.61 -3.58
C PHE A 241 15.14 -16.90 -3.96
N ILE A 242 15.20 -15.57 -3.84
CA ILE A 242 16.38 -14.81 -4.26
C ILE A 242 17.56 -15.05 -3.32
N PHE A 243 17.37 -14.94 -2.00
CA PHE A 243 18.49 -15.02 -1.06
C PHE A 243 18.98 -16.44 -0.82
N ILE A 244 18.07 -17.41 -0.70
CA ILE A 244 18.42 -18.78 -0.38
C ILE A 244 18.62 -19.57 -1.69
N VAL A 245 17.57 -19.70 -2.51
CA VAL A 245 17.63 -20.58 -3.68
C VAL A 245 18.61 -20.06 -4.73
N TRP A 246 18.47 -18.80 -5.13
CA TRP A 246 19.27 -18.23 -6.22
C TRP A 246 20.70 -17.92 -5.79
N ASN A 247 20.88 -17.05 -4.79
CA ASN A 247 22.21 -16.56 -4.41
C ASN A 247 23.05 -17.61 -3.69
N GLN A 248 22.47 -18.37 -2.75
CA GLN A 248 23.25 -19.31 -1.94
C GLN A 248 23.42 -20.67 -2.63
N TYR A 249 22.36 -21.23 -3.25
CA TYR A 249 22.44 -22.56 -3.85
C TYR A 249 22.80 -22.56 -5.34
N ILE A 250 22.11 -21.79 -6.18
CA ILE A 250 22.31 -21.86 -7.64
C ILE A 250 23.60 -21.14 -8.08
N MET A 251 23.80 -19.90 -7.63
CA MET A 251 25.01 -19.14 -7.94
C MET A 251 26.27 -19.74 -7.28
N GLY A 252 26.10 -20.53 -6.21
CA GLY A 252 27.18 -21.25 -5.54
C GLY A 252 27.68 -22.50 -6.29
N ILE A 253 27.09 -22.88 -7.43
CA ILE A 253 27.54 -24.03 -8.21
C ILE A 253 28.73 -23.61 -9.10
N ASP A 254 29.94 -23.99 -8.69
CA ASP A 254 31.20 -23.61 -9.36
C ASP A 254 31.22 -23.89 -10.86
N SER A 255 30.60 -24.99 -11.32
CA SER A 255 30.62 -25.40 -12.73
C SER A 255 29.84 -24.47 -13.66
N ILE A 256 28.88 -23.70 -13.14
CA ILE A 256 28.00 -22.83 -13.93
C ILE A 256 28.00 -21.37 -13.47
N SER A 257 28.61 -21.06 -12.33
CA SER A 257 28.62 -19.72 -11.71
C SER A 257 29.12 -18.62 -12.65
N THR A 258 30.16 -18.90 -13.45
CA THR A 258 30.69 -17.93 -14.43
C THR A 258 29.68 -17.62 -15.54
N TRP A 259 29.00 -18.65 -16.06
CA TRP A 259 27.98 -18.47 -17.08
C TRP A 259 26.74 -17.76 -16.52
N LEU A 260 26.35 -18.11 -15.30
CA LEU A 260 25.25 -17.46 -14.58
C LEU A 260 25.57 -15.98 -14.28
N GLY A 261 26.82 -15.65 -13.94
CA GLY A 261 27.23 -14.26 -13.73
C GLY A 261 27.05 -13.39 -14.99
N GLN A 262 27.32 -13.96 -16.18
CA GLN A 262 27.08 -13.27 -17.47
C GLN A 262 25.60 -13.24 -17.88
N ASN A 263 24.79 -14.17 -17.35
CA ASN A 263 23.40 -14.40 -17.73
C ASN A 263 22.44 -14.34 -16.52
N ASN A 264 22.73 -13.45 -15.58
CA ASN A 264 22.07 -13.34 -14.29
C ASN A 264 20.53 -13.22 -14.36
N VAL A 265 19.98 -12.57 -15.40
CA VAL A 265 18.54 -12.43 -15.63
C VAL A 265 17.82 -13.76 -15.79
N ILE A 266 18.53 -14.85 -16.09
CA ILE A 266 17.92 -16.19 -16.15
C ILE A 266 17.33 -16.61 -14.81
N GLY A 267 17.78 -16.02 -13.70
CA GLY A 267 17.23 -16.31 -12.37
C GLY A 267 15.80 -15.86 -12.16
N PHE A 268 15.33 -14.86 -12.91
CA PHE A 268 13.91 -14.48 -12.87
C PHE A 268 13.03 -15.52 -13.52
N VAL A 269 13.49 -16.25 -14.53
CA VAL A 269 12.66 -17.22 -15.26
C VAL A 269 12.07 -18.31 -14.34
N PRO A 270 12.86 -19.08 -13.57
CA PRO A 270 12.29 -20.08 -12.66
C PRO A 270 11.47 -19.43 -11.54
N TYR A 271 11.86 -18.25 -11.05
CA TYR A 271 11.08 -17.49 -10.07
C TYR A 271 9.69 -17.16 -10.61
N ASP A 272 9.61 -16.52 -11.77
CA ASP A 272 8.39 -16.02 -12.40
C ASP A 272 7.40 -17.16 -12.69
N ILE A 273 7.92 -18.31 -13.17
CA ILE A 273 7.11 -19.51 -13.41
C ILE A 273 6.51 -20.03 -12.10
N LEU A 274 7.34 -20.20 -11.06
CA LEU A 274 6.89 -20.72 -9.77
C LEU A 274 5.94 -19.75 -9.07
N ALA A 275 6.25 -18.46 -9.09
CA ALA A 275 5.42 -17.41 -8.52
C ALA A 275 4.05 -17.36 -9.21
N PHE A 276 4.00 -17.49 -10.54
CA PHE A 276 2.75 -17.59 -11.29
C PHE A 276 1.92 -18.81 -10.86
N VAL A 277 2.54 -19.98 -10.69
CA VAL A 277 1.88 -21.19 -10.19
C VAL A 277 1.29 -20.97 -8.79
N ILE A 278 2.08 -20.39 -7.89
CA ILE A 278 1.63 -20.05 -6.52
C ILE A 278 0.43 -19.10 -6.58
N TYR A 279 0.51 -18.02 -7.36
CA TYR A 279 -0.59 -17.06 -7.49
C TYR A 279 -1.86 -17.70 -8.05
N PHE A 280 -1.71 -18.62 -9.01
CA PHE A 280 -2.84 -19.36 -9.58
C PHE A 280 -3.57 -20.18 -8.51
N TYR A 281 -2.83 -20.96 -7.70
CA TYR A 281 -3.43 -21.80 -6.67
C TYR A 281 -3.98 -20.99 -5.49
N VAL A 282 -3.27 -19.96 -5.04
CA VAL A 282 -3.77 -19.04 -4.00
C VAL A 282 -5.07 -18.39 -4.46
N MET A 283 -5.15 -17.87 -5.69
CA MET A 283 -6.38 -17.26 -6.20
C MET A 283 -7.52 -18.29 -6.32
N LYS A 284 -7.22 -19.52 -6.77
CA LYS A 284 -8.20 -20.60 -6.90
C LYS A 284 -8.76 -21.02 -5.55
N TRP A 285 -7.91 -21.18 -4.53
CA TRP A 285 -8.33 -21.74 -3.24
C TRP A 285 -8.82 -20.69 -2.26
N VAL A 286 -8.18 -19.53 -2.18
CA VAL A 286 -8.53 -18.46 -1.23
C VAL A 286 -9.63 -17.58 -1.81
N ASN A 287 -9.43 -17.05 -3.01
CA ASN A 287 -10.41 -16.12 -3.60
C ASN A 287 -11.53 -16.80 -4.39
N LYS A 288 -11.44 -18.12 -4.63
CA LYS A 288 -12.37 -18.88 -5.47
C LYS A 288 -12.54 -18.26 -6.86
N LYS A 289 -11.46 -17.70 -7.41
CA LYS A 289 -11.40 -17.07 -8.73
C LYS A 289 -10.37 -17.77 -9.61
N ASN A 290 -10.48 -17.57 -10.91
CA ASN A 290 -9.48 -18.05 -11.87
C ASN A 290 -8.55 -16.90 -12.27
N LEU A 291 -7.24 -17.09 -12.12
CA LEU A 291 -6.23 -16.07 -12.41
C LEU A 291 -6.24 -15.61 -13.86
N ILE A 292 -6.32 -16.54 -14.81
CA ILE A 292 -6.37 -16.21 -16.25
C ILE A 292 -7.58 -15.32 -16.57
N LYS A 293 -8.74 -15.64 -15.98
CA LYS A 293 -9.94 -14.79 -16.13
C LYS A 293 -9.75 -13.42 -15.46
N ALA A 294 -9.14 -13.38 -14.28
CA ALA A 294 -8.86 -12.13 -13.56
C ALA A 294 -7.85 -11.24 -14.30
N SER A 295 -6.90 -11.84 -15.02
CA SER A 295 -5.93 -11.14 -15.86
C SER A 295 -6.54 -10.60 -17.14
N ASN A 296 -7.72 -11.04 -17.56
CA ASN A 296 -8.43 -10.49 -18.72
C ASN A 296 -7.62 -10.63 -20.04
N PHE A 297 -7.24 -11.86 -20.39
CA PHE A 297 -6.62 -12.21 -21.66
C PHE A 297 -7.63 -12.15 -22.83
N THR A 298 -7.97 -10.95 -23.26
CA THR A 298 -8.89 -10.69 -24.38
C THR A 298 -8.12 -10.36 -25.65
N ARG A 299 -8.62 -10.81 -26.80
CA ARG A 299 -8.00 -10.51 -28.10
C ARG A 299 -8.03 -9.00 -28.36
N MET A 300 -6.93 -8.49 -28.92
CA MET A 300 -6.77 -7.11 -29.32
C MET A 300 -6.55 -7.03 -30.84
N SER A 301 -7.00 -5.95 -31.48
CA SER A 301 -6.76 -5.75 -32.91
C SER A 301 -5.26 -5.63 -33.21
N VAL A 302 -4.82 -6.19 -34.35
CA VAL A 302 -3.42 -6.12 -34.80
C VAL A 302 -2.95 -4.66 -34.90
N LYS A 303 -3.82 -3.76 -35.41
CA LYS A 303 -3.55 -2.33 -35.48
C LYS A 303 -3.18 -1.74 -34.12
N ASN A 304 -3.98 -2.03 -33.08
CA ASN A 304 -3.69 -1.54 -31.73
C ASN A 304 -2.41 -2.16 -31.16
N GLY A 305 -2.18 -3.46 -31.42
CA GLY A 305 -0.92 -4.12 -31.06
C GLY A 305 0.30 -3.41 -31.63
N VAL A 306 0.29 -3.10 -32.93
CA VAL A 306 1.39 -2.37 -33.60
C VAL A 306 1.61 -0.98 -32.99
N LEU A 307 0.54 -0.20 -32.76
CA LEU A 307 0.67 1.12 -32.15
C LEU A 307 1.25 1.05 -30.73
N ILE A 308 0.86 0.03 -29.97
CA ILE A 308 1.35 -0.23 -28.62
C ILE A 308 2.83 -0.67 -28.63
N SER A 309 3.24 -1.45 -29.62
CA SER A 309 4.64 -1.80 -29.84
C SER A 309 5.48 -0.56 -30.16
N ILE A 310 5.01 0.32 -31.04
CA ILE A 310 5.71 1.58 -31.37
C ILE A 310 5.83 2.46 -30.13
N LEU A 311 4.77 2.56 -29.31
CA LEU A 311 4.82 3.26 -28.04
C LEU A 311 5.88 2.65 -27.11
N GLY A 312 5.96 1.32 -27.01
CA GLY A 312 6.95 0.63 -26.18
C GLY A 312 8.39 0.90 -26.64
N ILE A 313 8.65 0.82 -27.95
CA ILE A 313 9.95 1.17 -28.53
C ILE A 313 10.30 2.63 -28.24
N ALA A 314 9.36 3.55 -28.43
CA ALA A 314 9.57 4.97 -28.19
C ALA A 314 9.87 5.25 -26.71
N MET A 315 9.15 4.61 -25.78
CA MET A 315 9.43 4.67 -24.35
C MET A 315 10.83 4.12 -24.04
N GLY A 316 11.21 3.00 -24.66
CA GLY A 316 12.53 2.40 -24.49
C GLY A 316 13.67 3.32 -24.94
N VAL A 317 13.52 3.91 -26.14
CA VAL A 317 14.44 4.93 -26.70
C VAL A 317 14.52 6.14 -25.78
N TRP A 318 13.37 6.64 -25.33
CA TRP A 318 13.30 7.81 -24.46
C TRP A 318 14.11 7.59 -23.18
N VAL A 319 13.92 6.46 -22.51
CA VAL A 319 14.61 6.18 -21.24
C VAL A 319 16.12 6.04 -21.43
N GLN A 320 16.55 5.27 -22.43
CA GLN A 320 17.98 5.12 -22.71
C GLN A 320 18.61 6.47 -23.05
N CYS A 321 17.99 7.28 -23.90
CA CYS A 321 18.52 8.60 -24.25
C CYS A 321 18.52 9.60 -23.08
N PHE A 322 17.51 9.53 -22.21
CA PHE A 322 17.37 10.43 -21.07
C PHE A 322 18.50 10.22 -20.05
N PHE A 323 18.80 8.95 -19.71
CA PHE A 323 19.85 8.63 -18.75
C PHE A 323 21.27 8.72 -19.31
N GLU A 324 21.43 8.90 -20.64
CA GLU A 324 22.72 9.24 -21.25
C GLU A 324 23.05 10.74 -21.17
N ILE A 325 22.14 11.60 -20.71
CA ILE A 325 22.43 13.02 -20.48
C ILE A 325 23.46 13.12 -19.33
N PRO A 326 24.56 13.90 -19.47
CA PRO A 326 25.65 13.93 -18.50
C PRO A 326 25.19 14.12 -17.04
N TYR A 327 24.31 15.09 -16.80
CA TYR A 327 23.76 15.33 -15.47
C TYR A 327 23.08 14.09 -14.87
N PHE A 328 22.27 13.36 -15.64
CA PHE A 328 21.56 12.18 -15.12
C PHE A 328 22.48 10.97 -15.00
N ARG A 329 23.38 10.77 -15.97
CA ARG A 329 24.36 9.69 -15.95
C ARG A 329 25.24 9.75 -14.70
N ASP A 330 25.71 10.97 -14.38
CA ASP A 330 26.68 11.18 -13.30
C ASP A 330 26.01 11.17 -11.91
N ASN A 331 24.77 11.67 -11.80
CA ASN A 331 24.06 11.76 -10.51
C ASN A 331 23.21 10.51 -10.17
N TYR A 332 22.86 9.67 -11.15
CA TYR A 332 22.00 8.50 -10.94
C TYR A 332 22.59 7.22 -11.56
N PRO A 333 23.76 6.75 -11.09
CA PRO A 333 24.45 5.59 -11.65
C PRO A 333 23.64 4.28 -11.54
N GLN A 334 22.64 4.21 -10.66
CA GLN A 334 21.79 3.03 -10.52
C GLN A 334 20.98 2.68 -11.78
N PHE A 335 20.71 3.65 -12.67
CA PHE A 335 20.06 3.36 -13.96
C PHE A 335 20.99 2.61 -14.92
N GLU A 336 22.28 2.94 -14.89
CA GLU A 336 23.30 2.22 -15.65
C GLU A 336 23.47 0.81 -15.09
N GLN A 337 23.54 0.66 -13.76
CA GLN A 337 23.60 -0.65 -13.11
C GLN A 337 22.40 -1.53 -13.51
N LEU A 338 21.18 -0.97 -13.49
CA LEU A 338 19.97 -1.68 -13.92
C LEU A 338 20.05 -2.06 -15.40
N THR A 339 20.47 -1.13 -16.26
CA THR A 339 20.56 -1.36 -17.72
C THR A 339 21.57 -2.46 -18.01
N VAL A 340 22.76 -2.40 -17.41
CA VAL A 340 23.79 -3.45 -17.50
C VAL A 340 23.20 -4.78 -17.04
N TYR A 341 22.63 -4.82 -15.84
CA TYR A 341 22.05 -6.02 -15.25
C TYR A 341 21.02 -6.68 -16.17
N LEU A 342 20.17 -5.90 -16.86
CA LEU A 342 19.14 -6.42 -17.75
C LEU A 342 19.65 -6.84 -19.14
N THR A 343 20.78 -6.29 -19.62
CA THR A 343 21.15 -6.35 -21.05
C THR A 343 22.46 -7.07 -21.35
N THR A 344 23.28 -7.42 -20.35
CA THR A 344 24.58 -8.09 -20.57
C THR A 344 24.50 -9.55 -21.02
N THR A 345 23.30 -10.13 -21.05
CA THR A 345 23.08 -11.55 -21.35
C THR A 345 23.08 -11.87 -22.87
N ILE A 346 23.26 -13.15 -23.21
CA ILE A 346 23.13 -13.65 -24.58
C ILE A 346 21.68 -13.59 -25.08
N VAL A 347 21.49 -13.43 -26.39
CA VAL A 347 20.17 -13.22 -27.01
C VAL A 347 19.13 -14.29 -26.62
N PRO A 348 19.43 -15.61 -26.62
CA PRO A 348 18.42 -16.61 -26.26
C PRO A 348 17.91 -16.48 -24.82
N VAL A 349 18.83 -16.22 -23.87
CA VAL A 349 18.48 -16.02 -22.46
C VAL A 349 17.68 -14.73 -22.30
N TYR A 350 18.10 -13.67 -22.99
CA TYR A 350 17.38 -12.40 -22.99
C TYR A 350 15.93 -12.56 -23.45
N LEU A 351 15.69 -13.23 -24.58
CA LEU A 351 14.35 -13.43 -25.13
C LEU A 351 13.47 -14.28 -24.20
N LEU A 352 14.05 -15.32 -23.60
CA LEU A 352 13.34 -16.16 -22.63
C LEU A 352 12.91 -15.36 -21.40
N PHE A 353 13.85 -14.61 -20.81
CA PHE A 353 13.59 -13.69 -19.71
C PHE A 353 12.51 -12.68 -20.10
N LEU A 354 12.67 -12.00 -21.23
CA LEU A 354 11.78 -10.94 -21.67
C LEU A 354 10.33 -11.41 -21.81
N ILE A 355 10.09 -12.58 -22.41
CA ILE A 355 8.74 -13.12 -22.60
C ILE A 355 8.10 -13.49 -21.26
N ILE A 356 8.81 -14.28 -20.45
CA ILE A 356 8.26 -14.85 -19.21
C ILE A 356 8.06 -13.74 -18.17
N HIS A 357 9.06 -12.87 -18.03
CA HIS A 357 9.08 -11.82 -17.02
C HIS A 357 8.02 -10.75 -17.29
N SER A 358 7.84 -10.31 -18.54
CA SER A 358 6.81 -9.33 -18.89
C SER A 358 5.40 -9.88 -18.62
N ILE A 359 5.15 -11.16 -18.91
CA ILE A 359 3.86 -11.80 -18.61
C ILE A 359 3.63 -11.86 -17.10
N TYR A 360 4.62 -12.35 -16.34
CA TYR A 360 4.53 -12.48 -14.89
C TYR A 360 4.26 -11.13 -14.21
N LYS A 361 5.07 -10.11 -14.53
CA LYS A 361 4.94 -8.76 -13.96
C LYS A 361 3.57 -8.18 -14.18
N GLU A 362 3.09 -8.20 -15.41
CA GLU A 362 1.79 -7.61 -15.72
C GLU A 362 0.64 -8.40 -15.09
N ILE A 363 0.76 -9.72 -14.91
CA ILE A 363 -0.23 -10.49 -14.15
C ILE A 363 -0.26 -10.03 -12.70
N TYR A 364 0.90 -9.91 -12.04
CA TYR A 364 0.97 -9.46 -10.66
C TYR A 364 0.37 -8.05 -10.52
N PHE A 365 0.83 -7.08 -11.30
CA PHE A 365 0.40 -5.69 -11.12
C PHE A 365 -1.00 -5.39 -11.64
N ARG A 366 -1.44 -5.98 -12.75
CA ARG A 366 -2.79 -5.70 -13.29
C ARG A 366 -3.85 -6.57 -12.63
N ALA A 367 -3.60 -7.88 -12.52
CA ALA A 367 -4.61 -8.80 -12.00
C ALA A 367 -4.68 -8.80 -10.47
N LEU A 368 -3.54 -8.75 -9.78
CA LEU A 368 -3.48 -8.94 -8.33
C LEU A 368 -3.43 -7.62 -7.54
N ILE A 369 -2.89 -6.55 -8.13
CA ILE A 369 -2.84 -5.23 -7.47
C ILE A 369 -3.91 -4.28 -8.03
N PHE A 370 -3.84 -3.92 -9.31
CA PHE A 370 -4.72 -2.92 -9.94
C PHE A 370 -6.19 -3.31 -9.87
N ASN A 371 -6.56 -4.51 -10.31
CA ASN A 371 -7.95 -4.98 -10.26
C ASN A 371 -8.49 -5.07 -8.83
N VAL A 372 -7.62 -5.35 -7.85
CA VAL A 372 -8.01 -5.34 -6.44
C VAL A 372 -8.30 -3.91 -5.99
N LEU A 373 -7.40 -2.96 -6.25
CA LEU A 373 -7.64 -1.53 -5.97
C LEU A 373 -8.93 -1.03 -6.64
N ARG A 374 -9.13 -1.36 -7.93
CA ARG A 374 -10.32 -0.97 -8.71
C ARG A 374 -11.65 -1.51 -8.16
N SER A 375 -11.62 -2.51 -7.28
CA SER A 375 -12.83 -3.05 -6.67
C SER A 375 -13.48 -2.11 -5.65
N ALA A 376 -12.72 -1.17 -5.09
CA ALA A 376 -13.23 -0.18 -4.12
C ALA A 376 -12.75 1.26 -4.37
N MET A 377 -11.75 1.45 -5.24
CA MET A 377 -11.15 2.76 -5.52
C MET A 377 -11.44 3.25 -6.95
N PRO A 378 -11.51 4.58 -7.18
CA PRO A 378 -11.63 5.13 -8.51
C PRO A 378 -10.38 4.83 -9.35
N VAL A 379 -10.52 4.94 -10.68
CA VAL A 379 -9.46 4.59 -11.65
C VAL A 379 -8.13 5.28 -11.31
N TRP A 380 -8.14 6.59 -11.08
CA TRP A 380 -6.93 7.36 -10.85
C TRP A 380 -6.17 6.93 -9.58
N VAL A 381 -6.88 6.62 -8.48
CA VAL A 381 -6.26 6.08 -7.25
C VAL A 381 -5.66 4.71 -7.51
N SER A 382 -6.34 3.87 -8.29
CA SER A 382 -5.83 2.53 -8.60
C SER A 382 -4.59 2.59 -9.51
N VAL A 383 -4.58 3.50 -10.50
CA VAL A 383 -3.43 3.73 -11.39
C VAL A 383 -2.23 4.21 -10.57
N LEU A 384 -2.40 5.26 -9.75
CA LEU A 384 -1.33 5.78 -8.89
C LEU A 384 -0.86 4.75 -7.86
N GLY A 385 -1.79 4.11 -7.16
CA GLY A 385 -1.47 3.11 -6.14
C GLY A 385 -0.72 1.90 -6.70
N THR A 386 -1.12 1.39 -7.87
CA THR A 386 -0.37 0.33 -8.55
C THR A 386 1.01 0.82 -8.99
N GLY A 387 1.14 2.05 -9.48
CA GLY A 387 2.44 2.62 -9.86
C GLY A 387 3.41 2.72 -8.69
N ILE A 388 2.94 3.19 -7.53
CA ILE A 388 3.78 3.30 -6.33
C ILE A 388 4.18 1.91 -5.82
N ILE A 389 3.23 0.97 -5.73
CA ILE A 389 3.51 -0.42 -5.33
C ILE A 389 4.49 -1.08 -6.31
N TYR A 390 4.35 -0.82 -7.61
CA TYR A 390 5.27 -1.31 -8.64
C TYR A 390 6.70 -0.82 -8.39
N GLY A 391 6.88 0.50 -8.28
CA GLY A 391 8.21 1.09 -8.12
C GLY A 391 8.89 0.61 -6.84
N GLY A 392 8.16 0.64 -5.71
CA GLY A 392 8.72 0.25 -4.43
C GLY A 392 9.10 -1.21 -4.30
N LEU A 393 8.22 -2.13 -4.73
CA LEU A 393 8.48 -3.57 -4.61
C LEU A 393 9.60 -4.06 -5.55
N PHE A 394 9.71 -3.51 -6.76
CA PHE A 394 10.73 -3.98 -7.72
C PHE A 394 12.11 -3.39 -7.48
N PHE A 395 12.18 -2.16 -6.96
CA PHE A 395 13.44 -1.45 -6.81
C PHE A 395 13.86 -1.28 -5.35
N ASN A 396 13.29 -2.09 -4.44
CA ASN A 396 13.55 -2.06 -3.00
C ASN A 396 13.52 -0.64 -2.43
N TRP A 397 12.58 0.18 -2.91
CA TRP A 397 12.40 1.58 -2.51
C TRP A 397 13.54 2.55 -2.85
N ASP A 398 14.47 2.20 -3.75
CA ASP A 398 15.41 3.18 -4.31
C ASP A 398 14.63 4.34 -4.94
N VAL A 399 14.85 5.57 -4.45
CA VAL A 399 13.95 6.70 -4.75
C VAL A 399 13.92 7.02 -6.26
N PRO A 400 15.07 7.22 -6.95
CA PRO A 400 15.06 7.50 -8.38
C PRO A 400 14.45 6.38 -9.22
N LEU A 401 14.82 5.11 -8.95
CA LEU A 401 14.28 3.97 -9.68
C LEU A 401 12.78 3.78 -9.42
N THR A 402 12.33 3.99 -8.18
CA THR A 402 10.93 3.91 -7.79
C THR A 402 10.10 4.94 -8.56
N ILE A 403 10.54 6.20 -8.61
CA ILE A 403 9.84 7.25 -9.35
C ILE A 403 9.74 6.89 -10.83
N TYR A 404 10.86 6.51 -11.43
CA TYR A 404 10.92 6.09 -12.84
C TYR A 404 9.95 4.93 -13.13
N ALA A 405 10.04 3.88 -12.32
CA ALA A 405 9.23 2.68 -12.44
C ALA A 405 7.73 2.95 -12.25
N SER A 406 7.39 3.81 -11.29
CA SER A 406 6.03 4.26 -11.06
C SER A 406 5.46 4.92 -12.31
N LEU A 407 6.19 5.83 -12.97
CA LEU A 407 5.74 6.51 -14.19
C LEU A 407 5.44 5.53 -15.32
N GLY A 408 6.32 4.54 -15.56
CA GLY A 408 6.07 3.47 -16.53
C GLY A 408 4.82 2.65 -16.19
N ALA A 409 4.67 2.27 -14.92
CA ALA A 409 3.51 1.52 -14.45
C ALA A 409 2.19 2.31 -14.53
N LEU A 410 2.21 3.65 -14.50
CA LEU A 410 1.02 4.46 -14.78
C LEU A 410 0.57 4.26 -16.23
N ILE A 411 1.50 4.32 -17.19
CA ILE A 411 1.22 4.11 -18.62
C ILE A 411 0.62 2.72 -18.83
N PHE A 412 1.27 1.68 -18.29
CA PHE A 412 0.80 0.31 -18.41
C PHE A 412 -0.60 0.10 -17.80
N SER A 413 -0.87 0.72 -16.63
CA SER A 413 -2.20 0.67 -16.01
C SER A 413 -3.28 1.34 -16.86
N LEU A 414 -2.96 2.49 -17.46
CA LEU A 414 -3.88 3.20 -18.35
C LEU A 414 -4.19 2.39 -19.60
N MET A 415 -3.17 1.79 -20.21
CA MET A 415 -3.34 0.91 -21.38
C MET A 415 -4.22 -0.30 -21.05
N PHE A 416 -3.98 -0.94 -19.91
CA PHE A 416 -4.82 -2.02 -19.43
C PHE A 416 -6.27 -1.57 -19.23
N GLU A 417 -6.50 -0.38 -18.68
CA GLU A 417 -7.85 0.17 -18.48
C GLU A 417 -8.55 0.54 -19.80
N TRP A 418 -7.81 1.07 -20.79
CA TRP A 418 -8.37 1.52 -22.07
C TRP A 418 -8.74 0.38 -23.01
N TYR A 419 -7.94 -0.68 -23.03
CA TYR A 419 -8.14 -1.83 -23.93
C TYR A 419 -8.71 -3.04 -23.24
N LYS A 420 -8.84 -3.02 -21.91
CA LYS A 420 -9.38 -4.14 -21.11
C LYS A 420 -8.76 -5.47 -21.53
N SER A 421 -7.45 -5.45 -21.75
CA SER A 421 -6.65 -6.60 -22.16
C SER A 421 -5.26 -6.48 -21.54
N ILE A 422 -4.79 -7.55 -20.91
CA ILE A 422 -3.43 -7.62 -20.38
C ILE A 422 -2.36 -7.69 -21.48
N TRP A 423 -2.75 -8.06 -22.70
CA TRP A 423 -1.82 -8.02 -23.84
C TRP A 423 -1.33 -6.60 -24.14
N ALA A 424 -2.14 -5.56 -23.85
CA ALA A 424 -1.74 -4.18 -24.09
C ALA A 424 -0.46 -3.80 -23.32
N PRO A 425 -0.42 -3.90 -21.98
CA PRO A 425 0.82 -3.60 -21.27
C PRO A 425 1.92 -4.65 -21.49
N ILE A 426 1.62 -5.95 -21.65
CA ILE A 426 2.65 -6.99 -21.92
C ILE A 426 3.42 -6.67 -23.21
N ILE A 427 2.70 -6.34 -24.29
CA ILE A 427 3.34 -5.97 -25.57
C ILE A 427 4.17 -4.70 -25.38
N ASN A 428 3.62 -3.70 -24.70
CA ASN A 428 4.34 -2.45 -24.48
C ASN A 428 5.66 -2.68 -23.73
N GLU A 429 5.61 -3.36 -22.58
CA GLU A 429 6.76 -3.67 -21.73
C GLU A 429 7.80 -4.51 -22.49
N PHE A 430 7.36 -5.53 -23.24
CA PHE A 430 8.23 -6.34 -24.09
C PHE A 430 9.06 -5.47 -25.03
N PHE A 431 8.42 -4.50 -25.70
CA PHE A 431 9.11 -3.62 -26.65
C PHE A 431 9.94 -2.53 -25.98
N VAL A 432 9.60 -2.08 -24.76
CA VAL A 432 10.44 -1.18 -23.95
C VAL A 432 11.78 -1.85 -23.66
N PHE A 433 11.75 -3.05 -23.11
CA PHE A 433 12.98 -3.76 -22.77
C PHE A 433 13.74 -4.22 -24.02
N ALA A 434 13.06 -4.71 -25.06
CA ALA A 434 13.72 -5.03 -26.33
C ALA A 434 14.50 -3.83 -26.90
N ALA A 435 13.95 -2.62 -26.80
CA ALA A 435 14.65 -1.41 -27.17
C ALA A 435 15.89 -1.16 -26.30
N TYR A 436 15.85 -1.42 -24.99
CA TYR A 436 17.04 -1.32 -24.12
C TYR A 436 18.17 -2.22 -24.61
N TYR A 437 17.85 -3.48 -24.91
CA TYR A 437 18.84 -4.45 -25.37
C TYR A 437 19.50 -4.02 -26.68
N VAL A 438 18.70 -3.58 -27.65
CA VAL A 438 19.20 -3.13 -28.96
C VAL A 438 20.04 -1.85 -28.81
N LEU A 439 19.54 -0.84 -28.10
CA LEU A 439 20.23 0.44 -27.94
C LEU A 439 21.54 0.29 -27.17
N ARG A 440 21.59 -0.63 -26.19
CA ARG A 440 22.83 -0.93 -25.48
C ARG A 440 23.90 -1.49 -26.42
N LYS A 441 23.53 -2.37 -27.35
CA LYS A 441 24.48 -2.93 -28.34
C LYS A 441 24.98 -1.87 -29.33
N LEU A 442 24.22 -0.80 -29.55
CA LEU A 442 24.64 0.34 -30.36
C LEU A 442 25.64 1.26 -29.66
N ASN A 443 25.89 1.06 -28.36
CA ASN A 443 26.84 1.82 -27.54
C ASN A 443 26.70 3.34 -27.73
N LEU A 444 25.48 3.84 -27.52
CA LEU A 444 25.13 5.24 -27.72
C LEU A 444 25.95 6.14 -26.79
N SER A 445 26.64 7.12 -27.37
CA SER A 445 27.29 8.19 -26.61
C SER A 445 26.45 9.45 -26.68
N TYR A 446 26.51 10.26 -25.62
CA TYR A 446 25.81 11.55 -25.61
C TYR A 446 26.30 12.44 -26.76
N GLY A 447 25.36 12.92 -27.56
CA GLY A 447 25.62 13.76 -28.71
C GLY A 447 24.32 14.19 -29.40
N PRO A 448 24.38 14.87 -30.56
CA PRO A 448 23.20 15.37 -31.26
C PRO A 448 22.17 14.28 -31.55
N GLY A 449 22.60 13.07 -31.93
CA GLY A 449 21.71 11.94 -32.19
C GLY A 449 20.86 11.53 -31.00
N VAL A 450 21.43 11.50 -29.79
CA VAL A 450 20.71 11.20 -28.54
C VAL A 450 19.67 12.28 -28.24
N VAL A 451 20.02 13.56 -28.45
CA VAL A 451 19.09 14.68 -28.24
C VAL A 451 17.91 14.62 -29.23
N TRP A 452 18.18 14.34 -30.51
CA TRP A 452 17.14 14.17 -31.52
C TRP A 452 16.24 12.96 -31.21
N ALA A 453 16.83 11.82 -30.85
CA ALA A 453 16.09 10.62 -30.48
C ALA A 453 15.20 10.86 -29.25
N LEU A 454 15.69 11.58 -28.24
CA LEU A 454 14.92 11.98 -27.07
C LEU A 454 13.74 12.90 -27.43
N GLY A 455 13.96 13.89 -28.30
CA GLY A 455 12.91 14.80 -28.77
C GLY A 455 11.82 14.06 -29.56
N ILE A 456 12.21 13.23 -30.54
CA ILE A 456 11.28 12.46 -31.37
C ILE A 456 10.49 11.48 -30.51
N SER A 457 11.16 10.70 -29.65
CA SER A 457 10.50 9.74 -28.78
C SER A 457 9.52 10.40 -27.81
N SER A 458 9.84 11.59 -27.27
CA SER A 458 8.92 12.36 -26.42
C SER A 458 7.61 12.70 -27.15
N VAL A 459 7.71 13.20 -28.38
CA VAL A 459 6.53 13.53 -29.22
C VAL A 459 5.73 12.28 -29.55
N VAL A 460 6.40 11.18 -29.89
CA VAL A 460 5.75 9.91 -30.21
C VAL A 460 5.03 9.33 -28.99
N VAL A 461 5.66 9.33 -27.81
CA VAL A 461 5.05 8.82 -26.57
C VAL A 461 3.78 9.60 -26.24
N ILE A 462 3.85 10.94 -26.22
CA ILE A 462 2.70 11.80 -25.90
C ILE A 462 1.61 11.67 -26.96
N GLY A 463 1.98 11.73 -28.24
CA GLY A 463 1.05 11.65 -29.37
C GLY A 463 0.31 10.30 -29.44
N LEU A 464 1.03 9.19 -29.26
CA LEU A 464 0.43 7.85 -29.23
C LEU A 464 -0.43 7.65 -27.99
N MET A 465 0.00 8.12 -26.81
CA MET A 465 -0.83 8.05 -25.60
C MET A 465 -2.17 8.78 -25.80
N PHE A 466 -2.14 9.98 -26.39
CA PHE A 466 -3.36 10.73 -26.72
C PHE A 466 -4.23 10.01 -27.76
N TYR A 467 -3.61 9.49 -28.83
CA TYR A 467 -4.33 8.77 -29.88
C TYR A 467 -4.99 7.48 -29.36
N LEU A 468 -4.26 6.69 -28.57
CA LEU A 468 -4.77 5.45 -27.96
C LEU A 468 -5.88 5.76 -26.95
N TRP A 469 -5.73 6.81 -26.16
CA TRP A 469 -6.78 7.27 -25.25
C TRP A 469 -8.05 7.68 -26.00
N LYS A 470 -7.93 8.43 -27.10
CA LYS A 470 -9.08 8.88 -27.91
C LYS A 470 -9.81 7.71 -28.58
N ASN A 471 -9.05 6.70 -29.03
CA ASN A 471 -9.57 5.52 -29.71
C ASN A 471 -9.76 4.29 -28.80
N ARG A 472 -9.81 4.50 -27.48
CA ARG A 472 -10.02 3.43 -26.50
C ARG A 472 -11.33 2.70 -26.73
N GLU A 473 -11.37 1.42 -26.38
CA GLU A 473 -12.58 0.62 -26.47
C GLU A 473 -13.59 1.09 -25.40
N THR A 474 -14.53 1.96 -25.79
CA THR A 474 -15.65 2.34 -24.91
C THR A 474 -16.67 1.20 -24.87
N LYS A 475 -17.30 0.97 -23.70
CA LYS A 475 -18.37 -0.03 -23.50
C LYS A 475 -19.44 -0.04 -24.60
N ARG A 476 -19.70 1.09 -25.27
CA ARG A 476 -20.63 1.21 -26.41
C ARG A 476 -20.20 0.41 -27.64
N ALA A 477 -18.91 0.36 -27.97
CA ALA A 477 -18.41 -0.35 -29.16
C ALA A 477 -18.54 -1.88 -29.05
N ARG A 478 -18.50 -2.41 -27.81
CA ARG A 478 -18.64 -3.85 -27.54
C ARG A 478 -20.08 -4.34 -27.66
N ASN A 479 -21.05 -3.53 -27.26
CA ASN A 479 -22.47 -3.86 -27.44
C ASN A 479 -22.85 -3.87 -28.93
N SER A 480 -22.37 -2.89 -29.72
CA SER A 480 -22.60 -2.86 -31.17
C SER A 480 -21.87 -3.98 -31.93
N ALA A 481 -20.69 -4.42 -31.46
CA ALA A 481 -19.97 -5.52 -32.07
C ALA A 481 -20.60 -6.89 -31.75
N ASN A 482 -21.13 -7.07 -30.53
CA ASN A 482 -21.87 -8.27 -30.15
C ASN A 482 -23.27 -8.33 -30.79
N GLU A 483 -23.97 -7.19 -30.98
CA GLU A 483 -25.22 -7.15 -31.76
C GLU A 483 -24.98 -7.46 -33.24
N LYS A 484 -23.89 -6.94 -33.84
CA LYS A 484 -23.52 -7.26 -35.23
C LYS A 484 -23.05 -8.71 -35.40
N ALA A 485 -22.43 -9.31 -34.39
CA ALA A 485 -22.09 -10.73 -34.40
C ALA A 485 -23.31 -11.63 -34.17
N GLY A 486 -24.30 -11.19 -33.38
CA GLY A 486 -25.57 -11.91 -33.17
C GLY A 486 -26.53 -11.84 -34.35
N THR A 487 -26.44 -10.80 -35.20
CA THR A 487 -27.26 -10.65 -36.41
C THR A 487 -26.66 -11.29 -37.67
N MET A 488 -25.38 -11.72 -37.64
CA MET A 488 -24.80 -12.54 -38.71
C MET A 488 -24.97 -14.05 -38.48
N VAL A 489 -25.56 -14.46 -37.35
CA VAL A 489 -25.83 -15.86 -36.99
C VAL A 489 -27.35 -16.12 -36.85
N ALA A 490 -28.18 -15.17 -37.27
CA ALA A 490 -29.64 -15.29 -37.31
C ALA A 490 -30.14 -15.43 -38.74
#